data_AF-A0A2K8NV23-F1
#
_entry.id   AF-A0A2K8NV23-F1
#
_cell.length_a   1.000
_cell.length_b   1.000
_cell.length_c   1.000
_cell.angle_alpha   90.00
_cell.angle_beta   90.00
_cell.angle_gamma   90.00
#
_symmetry.space_group_name_H-M   'P 1'
#
loop_
_entity.id
_entity.type
_entity.pdbx_description
1 polymer ?
#
loop_
_entity_poly.entity_id
_entity_poly.type
_entity_poly.pdbx_seq_one_letter_code
_entity_poly.pdbx_strand_id
1 'polypeptide(L)'
;MKNTNNISQIAFNRSELKFSRRQKSYDKDILKLDKIKNQYENVIIYTQNKVKKWLMQILLIIRIYFYKKYINIKHRNYIRSVSKKNSRILKLAGDFWYKRIFLNLSTYSAIFIMLIFLIFPFYWMLMTSFKPYSEVESGVLESLWPKEWTLQVYKDMFKYINAEGNPDSISIPRFFFNSLLVASLSTIFQLIVSVLAGFAIYNWRTKLNPLFLMVIFSIMMVPAESLLLGRYWITVQMQWKDTLMALIVPFIGNVFTIYLMSNAFYDLSKDLKRASKIDGLNTFQYFLKIAVPAVSGAILTAGIISFIDSWNAVLWPITVMDKDSGQWRTIPMLLYSIMYSDGIIPGYQLNPNNIKMAACIISIVPMIVIFLIFQKWIIRGLSRQGSNGSKG
;
A
#
# COMPACT_ATOMS: atom_id res chain seq x y z
N MET A 1 -0.09 62.95 -20.41
CA MET A 1 0.60 61.72 -20.90
C MET A 1 2.13 61.70 -20.67
N LYS A 2 2.85 62.82 -20.50
CA LYS A 2 4.31 62.79 -20.20
C LYS A 2 4.67 62.33 -18.77
N ASN A 3 3.81 62.56 -17.78
CA ASN A 3 4.13 62.26 -16.38
C ASN A 3 4.07 60.75 -16.02
N THR A 4 3.24 59.97 -16.72
CA THR A 4 3.10 58.52 -16.50
C THR A 4 4.30 57.72 -17.00
N ASN A 5 4.98 58.19 -18.06
CA ASN A 5 6.19 57.55 -18.61
C ASN A 5 7.41 57.74 -17.72
N ASN A 6 7.54 58.87 -17.02
CA ASN A 6 8.62 59.07 -16.05
C ASN A 6 8.45 58.17 -14.81
N ILE A 7 7.22 58.01 -14.31
CA ILE A 7 6.93 57.18 -13.14
C ILE A 7 7.17 55.69 -13.45
N SER A 8 6.80 55.22 -14.65
CA SER A 8 7.04 53.83 -15.07
C SER A 8 8.53 53.53 -15.28
N GLN A 9 9.30 54.46 -15.87
CA GLN A 9 10.76 54.33 -16.00
C GLN A 9 11.49 54.33 -14.65
N ILE A 10 11.07 55.19 -13.72
CA ILE A 10 11.65 55.23 -12.36
C ILE A 10 11.34 53.93 -11.59
N ALA A 11 10.11 53.40 -11.73
CA ALA A 11 9.72 52.14 -11.12
C ALA A 11 10.50 50.94 -11.70
N PHE A 12 10.72 50.92 -13.02
CA PHE A 12 11.53 49.93 -13.71
C PHE A 12 12.98 49.94 -13.21
N ASN A 13 13.63 51.11 -13.18
CA ASN A 13 15.01 51.27 -12.67
C ASN A 13 15.15 50.82 -11.21
N ARG A 14 14.18 51.14 -10.35
CA ARG A 14 14.18 50.68 -8.94
C ARG A 14 14.07 49.16 -8.82
N SER A 15 13.34 48.51 -9.73
CA SER A 15 13.17 47.05 -9.73
C SER A 15 14.44 46.32 -10.16
N GLU A 16 15.15 46.83 -11.17
CA GLU A 16 16.42 46.27 -11.65
C GLU A 16 17.53 46.44 -10.62
N LEU A 17 17.61 47.62 -9.97
CA LEU A 17 18.56 47.86 -8.88
C LEU A 17 18.34 46.90 -7.70
N LYS A 18 17.08 46.64 -7.32
CA LYS A 18 16.74 45.66 -6.28
C LYS A 18 17.12 44.23 -6.68
N PHE A 19 16.95 43.86 -7.96
CA PHE A 19 17.35 42.55 -8.48
C PHE A 19 18.87 42.39 -8.46
N SER A 20 19.62 43.38 -8.97
CA SER A 20 21.09 43.38 -8.97
C SER A 20 21.69 43.28 -7.56
N ARG A 21 21.11 44.00 -6.57
CA ARG A 21 21.52 43.87 -5.16
C ARG A 21 21.31 42.47 -4.61
N ARG A 22 20.19 41.82 -4.94
CA ARG A 22 19.90 40.44 -4.52
C ARG A 22 20.84 39.43 -5.17
N GLN A 23 21.15 39.62 -6.45
CA GLN A 23 22.14 38.82 -7.18
C GLN A 23 23.52 38.89 -6.53
N LYS A 24 24.05 40.09 -6.30
CA LYS A 24 25.34 40.28 -5.61
C LYS A 24 25.39 39.63 -4.23
N SER A 25 24.27 39.67 -3.50
CA SER A 25 24.16 39.04 -2.18
C SER A 25 24.15 37.50 -2.26
N TYR A 26 23.47 36.93 -3.25
CA TYR A 26 23.49 35.49 -3.53
C TYR A 26 24.88 35.03 -3.97
N ASP A 27 25.51 35.72 -4.92
CA ASP A 27 26.83 35.37 -5.45
C ASP A 27 27.90 35.42 -4.35
N LYS A 28 27.80 36.39 -3.43
CA LYS A 28 28.67 36.48 -2.25
C LYS A 28 28.54 35.26 -1.33
N ASP A 29 27.32 34.76 -1.11
CA ASP A 29 27.10 33.59 -0.25
C ASP A 29 27.50 32.28 -0.95
N ILE A 30 27.37 32.19 -2.28
CA ILE A 30 27.91 31.07 -3.08
C ILE A 30 29.43 31.06 -3.07
N LEU A 31 30.10 32.19 -3.28
CA LEU A 31 31.55 32.30 -3.18
C LEU A 31 32.09 31.88 -1.80
N LYS A 32 31.33 32.16 -0.73
CA LYS A 32 31.67 31.65 0.62
C LYS A 32 31.55 30.13 0.70
N LEU A 33 30.50 29.55 0.14
CA LEU A 33 30.34 28.09 0.07
C LEU A 33 31.51 27.44 -0.69
N ASP A 34 31.92 28.01 -1.81
CA ASP A 34 33.04 27.49 -2.62
C ASP A 34 34.38 27.61 -1.87
N LYS A 35 34.62 28.72 -1.16
CA LYS A 35 35.79 28.85 -0.29
C LYS A 35 35.82 27.79 0.81
N ILE A 36 34.68 27.55 1.46
CA ILE A 36 34.57 26.49 2.49
C ILE A 36 34.86 25.14 1.85
N LYS A 37 34.24 24.83 0.71
CA LYS A 37 34.45 23.56 0.00
C LYS A 37 35.93 23.33 -0.32
N ASN A 38 36.59 24.31 -0.95
CA ASN A 38 38.00 24.22 -1.33
C ASN A 38 38.92 24.06 -0.10
N GLN A 39 38.65 24.78 0.99
CA GLN A 39 39.43 24.65 2.23
C GLN A 39 39.36 23.23 2.79
N TYR A 40 38.17 22.63 2.83
CA TYR A 40 37.99 21.29 3.35
C TYR A 40 38.50 20.19 2.40
N GLU A 41 38.34 20.36 1.09
CA GLU A 41 38.90 19.43 0.08
C GLU A 41 40.43 19.37 0.20
N ASN A 42 41.09 20.51 0.39
CA ASN A 42 42.52 20.56 0.63
C ASN A 42 42.91 19.75 1.89
N VAL A 43 42.20 19.91 3.01
CA VAL A 43 42.51 19.15 4.24
C VAL A 43 42.27 17.64 4.07
N ILE A 44 41.23 17.25 3.32
CA ILE A 44 40.92 15.83 3.02
C ILE A 44 42.02 15.19 2.16
N ILE A 45 42.62 15.94 1.23
CA ILE A 45 43.70 15.45 0.37
C ILE A 45 44.96 15.09 1.18
N TYR A 46 45.33 15.92 2.17
CA TYR A 46 46.53 15.69 3.01
C TYR A 46 46.33 14.69 4.16
N THR A 47 45.12 14.14 4.33
CA THR A 47 44.83 13.19 5.42
C THR A 47 45.16 11.75 5.01
N GLN A 48 46.20 11.16 5.60
CA GLN A 48 46.65 9.78 5.29
C GLN A 48 45.74 8.68 5.88
N ASN A 49 45.12 8.92 7.04
CA ASN A 49 44.25 7.92 7.69
C ASN A 49 42.92 7.76 6.94
N LYS A 50 42.63 6.55 6.44
CA LYS A 50 41.42 6.23 5.63
C LYS A 50 40.10 6.51 6.38
N VAL A 51 40.01 6.14 7.65
CA VAL A 51 38.79 6.33 8.46
C VAL A 51 38.54 7.81 8.72
N LYS A 52 39.61 8.56 9.08
CA LYS A 52 39.54 10.00 9.28
C LYS A 52 39.15 10.74 7.99
N LYS A 53 39.71 10.33 6.86
CA LYS A 53 39.38 10.88 5.53
C LYS A 53 37.90 10.66 5.18
N TRP A 54 37.38 9.46 5.40
CA TRP A 54 35.98 9.12 5.15
C TRP A 54 35.01 9.93 6.04
N LEU A 55 35.31 10.05 7.34
CA LEU A 55 34.52 10.89 8.26
C LEU A 55 34.50 12.36 7.83
N MET A 56 35.64 12.92 7.41
CA MET A 56 35.72 14.30 6.94
C MET A 56 34.92 14.54 5.65
N GLN A 57 34.89 13.57 4.74
CA GLN A 57 34.05 13.64 3.53
C GLN A 57 32.55 13.66 3.88
N ILE A 58 32.10 12.82 4.82
CA ILE A 58 30.71 12.80 5.27
C ILE A 58 30.33 14.13 5.93
N LEU A 59 31.16 14.64 6.84
CA LEU A 59 30.92 15.92 7.50
C LEU A 59 30.87 17.08 6.50
N LEU A 60 31.72 17.07 5.48
CA LEU A 60 31.69 18.04 4.39
C LEU A 60 30.37 17.96 3.61
N ILE A 61 29.93 16.77 3.21
CA ILE A 61 28.67 16.58 2.47
C ILE A 61 27.48 17.11 3.28
N ILE A 62 27.41 16.74 4.57
CA ILE A 62 26.35 17.20 5.48
C ILE A 62 26.38 18.72 5.61
N ARG A 63 27.56 19.31 5.83
CA ARG A 63 27.72 20.76 5.99
C ARG A 63 27.35 21.51 4.72
N ILE A 64 27.77 21.04 3.54
CA ILE A 64 27.39 21.61 2.24
C ILE A 64 25.88 21.55 2.06
N TYR A 65 25.25 20.43 2.39
CA TYR A 65 23.80 20.27 2.29
C TYR A 65 23.06 21.30 3.14
N PHE A 66 23.42 21.44 4.42
CA PHE A 66 22.79 22.43 5.31
C PHE A 66 23.05 23.88 4.87
N TYR A 67 24.28 24.19 4.43
CA TYR A 67 24.62 25.54 3.96
C TYR A 67 23.88 25.90 2.66
N LYS A 68 23.75 24.95 1.73
CA LYS A 68 22.96 25.10 0.50
C LYS A 68 21.47 25.29 0.82
N LYS A 69 20.93 24.55 1.80
CA LYS A 69 19.55 24.73 2.29
C LYS A 69 19.35 26.12 2.89
N TYR A 70 20.31 26.61 3.68
CA TYR A 70 20.29 27.97 4.24
C TYR A 70 20.29 29.05 3.14
N ILE A 71 21.20 28.96 2.16
CA ILE A 71 21.26 29.89 1.01
C ILE A 71 19.93 29.88 0.25
N ASN A 72 19.35 28.71 0.00
CA ASN A 72 18.07 28.59 -0.70
C ASN A 72 16.91 29.24 0.06
N ILE A 73 16.91 29.18 1.40
CA ILE A 73 15.89 29.83 2.24
C ILE A 73 16.10 31.35 2.23
N LYS A 74 17.33 31.82 2.49
CA LYS A 74 17.70 33.24 2.56
C LYS A 74 17.43 33.97 1.24
N HIS A 75 17.75 33.33 0.12
CA HIS A 75 17.63 33.91 -1.23
C HIS A 75 16.41 33.39 -2.01
N ARG A 76 15.42 32.80 -1.33
CA ARG A 76 14.22 32.21 -1.96
C ARG A 76 13.53 33.14 -2.95
N ASN A 77 13.42 34.43 -2.61
CA ASN A 77 12.78 35.43 -3.47
C ASN A 77 13.60 35.75 -4.72
N TYR A 78 14.93 35.76 -4.62
CA TYR A 78 15.82 35.93 -5.76
C TYR A 78 15.76 34.70 -6.68
N ILE A 79 15.93 33.50 -6.12
CA ILE A 79 15.87 32.23 -6.85
C ILE A 79 14.53 32.08 -7.59
N ARG A 80 13.41 32.43 -6.94
CA ARG A 80 12.09 32.46 -7.58
C ARG A 80 12.00 33.48 -8.71
N SER A 81 12.56 34.69 -8.53
CA SER A 81 12.56 35.71 -9.58
C SER A 81 13.41 35.32 -10.80
N VAL A 82 14.56 34.68 -10.59
CA VAL A 82 15.42 34.12 -11.64
C VAL A 82 14.72 32.95 -12.33
N SER A 83 14.15 32.02 -11.58
CA SER A 83 13.38 30.89 -12.13
C SER A 83 12.19 31.36 -12.97
N LYS A 84 11.48 32.41 -12.55
CA LYS A 84 10.36 33.01 -13.31
C LYS A 84 10.84 33.73 -14.58
N LYS A 85 12.00 34.40 -14.53
CA LYS A 85 12.60 35.05 -15.71
C LYS A 85 13.15 34.00 -16.70
N ASN A 86 13.86 32.99 -16.20
CA ASN A 86 14.38 31.88 -17.00
C ASN A 86 13.26 31.02 -17.58
N SER A 87 12.20 30.69 -16.83
CA SER A 87 11.06 29.95 -17.40
C SER A 87 10.31 30.72 -18.48
N ARG A 88 10.26 32.06 -18.41
CA ARG A 88 9.73 32.90 -19.49
C ARG A 88 10.66 32.89 -20.71
N ILE A 89 11.96 33.04 -20.51
CA ILE A 89 12.96 32.96 -21.58
C ILE A 89 12.97 31.57 -22.23
N LEU A 90 12.88 30.49 -21.43
CA LEU A 90 12.84 29.11 -21.89
C LEU A 90 11.53 28.76 -22.60
N LYS A 91 10.39 29.36 -22.20
CA LYS A 91 9.13 29.26 -22.96
C LYS A 91 9.20 30.01 -24.30
N LEU A 92 10.01 31.06 -24.38
CA LEU A 92 10.24 31.83 -25.62
C LEU A 92 11.33 31.20 -26.50
N ALA A 93 12.25 30.44 -25.93
CA ALA A 93 13.41 29.83 -26.60
C ALA A 93 13.17 28.41 -27.12
N GLY A 94 11.92 27.91 -27.13
CA GLY A 94 11.54 26.72 -27.90
C GLY A 94 12.11 25.35 -27.51
N ASP A 95 13.10 25.24 -26.62
CA ASP A 95 13.82 23.97 -26.43
C ASP A 95 13.96 23.51 -24.98
N PHE A 96 13.22 22.45 -24.64
CA PHE A 96 13.67 21.33 -23.79
C PHE A 96 12.76 20.09 -23.95
N TRP A 97 12.23 19.85 -25.16
CA TRP A 97 11.43 18.64 -25.41
C TRP A 97 12.25 17.37 -25.14
N TYR A 98 13.53 17.35 -25.53
CA TYR A 98 14.44 16.22 -25.34
C TYR A 98 14.78 15.93 -23.87
N LYS A 99 14.92 16.94 -22.98
CA LYS A 99 15.10 16.69 -21.52
C LYS A 99 13.84 16.11 -20.89
N ARG A 100 12.65 16.56 -21.34
CA ARG A 100 11.37 16.00 -20.89
C ARG A 100 11.19 14.57 -21.42
N ILE A 101 11.58 14.30 -22.66
CA ILE A 101 11.59 12.96 -23.26
C ILE A 101 12.59 12.03 -22.55
N PHE A 102 13.81 12.48 -22.24
CA PHE A 102 14.83 11.67 -21.57
C PHE A 102 14.47 11.37 -20.10
N LEU A 103 13.92 12.36 -19.37
CA LEU A 103 13.36 12.13 -18.04
C LEU A 103 12.21 11.13 -18.10
N ASN A 104 11.31 11.29 -19.07
CA ASN A 104 10.22 10.35 -19.28
C ASN A 104 10.75 8.94 -19.63
N LEU A 105 11.74 8.82 -20.51
CA LEU A 105 12.33 7.55 -20.93
C LEU A 105 12.99 6.83 -19.75
N SER A 106 13.74 7.55 -18.91
CA SER A 106 14.34 7.00 -17.68
C SER A 106 13.27 6.58 -16.67
N THR A 107 12.16 7.33 -16.55
CA THR A 107 11.06 6.90 -15.68
C THR A 107 10.32 5.68 -16.24
N TYR A 108 10.06 5.63 -17.55
CA TYR A 108 9.41 4.48 -18.18
C TYR A 108 10.28 3.23 -18.12
N SER A 109 11.59 3.35 -18.32
CA SER A 109 12.52 2.22 -18.17
C SER A 109 12.57 1.73 -16.72
N ALA A 110 12.60 2.64 -15.73
CA ALA A 110 12.56 2.26 -14.32
C ALA A 110 11.25 1.55 -13.95
N ILE A 111 10.11 2.06 -14.42
CA ILE A 111 8.79 1.43 -14.23
C ILE A 111 8.76 0.05 -14.89
N PHE A 112 9.30 -0.09 -16.10
CA PHE A 112 9.32 -1.36 -16.82
C PHE A 112 10.21 -2.41 -16.13
N ILE A 113 11.40 -2.02 -15.67
CA ILE A 113 12.26 -2.90 -14.88
C ILE A 113 11.56 -3.33 -13.60
N MET A 114 10.94 -2.39 -12.89
CA MET A 114 10.17 -2.68 -11.68
C MET A 114 9.01 -3.65 -11.97
N LEU A 115 8.32 -3.48 -13.10
CA LEU A 115 7.26 -4.37 -13.54
C LEU A 115 7.78 -5.80 -13.80
N ILE A 116 8.93 -5.94 -14.47
CA ILE A 116 9.55 -7.26 -14.69
C ILE A 116 9.86 -7.92 -13.35
N PHE A 117 10.52 -7.22 -12.43
CA PHE A 117 10.85 -7.75 -11.10
C PHE A 117 9.60 -8.17 -10.31
N LEU A 118 8.50 -7.42 -10.43
CA LEU A 118 7.24 -7.73 -9.74
C LEU A 118 6.51 -8.93 -10.36
N ILE A 119 6.51 -9.07 -11.69
CA ILE A 119 5.82 -10.16 -12.39
C ILE A 119 6.63 -11.46 -12.34
N PHE A 120 7.96 -11.38 -12.25
CA PHE A 120 8.84 -12.54 -12.35
C PHE A 120 8.48 -13.69 -11.40
N PRO A 121 8.17 -13.49 -10.10
CA PRO A 121 7.76 -14.59 -9.22
C PRO A 121 6.45 -15.26 -9.65
N PHE A 122 5.48 -14.48 -10.15
CA PHE A 122 4.21 -15.03 -10.66
C PHE A 122 4.40 -15.78 -11.96
N TYR A 123 5.29 -15.28 -12.83
CA TYR A 123 5.71 -15.98 -14.04
C TYR A 123 6.37 -17.32 -13.68
N TRP A 124 7.32 -17.31 -12.73
CA TRP A 124 8.01 -18.52 -12.29
C TRP A 124 7.04 -19.54 -11.71
N MET A 125 6.16 -19.09 -10.82
CA MET A 125 5.09 -19.90 -10.24
C MET A 125 4.22 -20.53 -11.33
N LEU A 126 3.78 -19.75 -12.32
CA LEU A 126 2.97 -20.22 -13.44
C LEU A 126 3.72 -21.23 -14.31
N MET A 127 4.98 -20.97 -14.66
CA MET A 127 5.74 -21.89 -15.51
C MET A 127 6.05 -23.20 -14.77
N THR A 128 6.45 -23.13 -13.50
CA THR A 128 6.82 -24.30 -12.70
C THR A 128 5.63 -25.21 -12.40
N SER A 129 4.39 -24.71 -12.36
CA SER A 129 3.21 -25.56 -12.18
C SER A 129 2.90 -26.47 -13.39
N PHE A 130 3.39 -26.13 -14.58
CA PHE A 130 3.22 -26.92 -15.80
C PHE A 130 4.43 -27.81 -16.13
N LYS A 131 5.52 -27.74 -15.34
CA LYS A 131 6.71 -28.57 -15.54
C LYS A 131 6.46 -30.01 -15.03
N PRO A 132 7.03 -31.03 -15.71
CA PRO A 132 7.07 -32.39 -15.16
C PRO A 132 7.98 -32.45 -13.92
N TYR A 133 7.79 -33.48 -13.08
CA TYR A 133 8.53 -33.62 -11.81
C TYR A 133 10.06 -33.72 -12.00
N SER A 134 10.50 -34.30 -13.11
CA SER A 134 11.92 -34.45 -13.49
C SER A 134 12.63 -33.13 -13.77
N GLU A 135 11.89 -32.05 -14.06
CA GLU A 135 12.47 -30.73 -14.36
C GLU A 135 12.65 -29.84 -13.13
N VAL A 136 12.12 -30.24 -11.98
CA VAL A 136 12.09 -29.39 -10.76
C VAL A 136 12.72 -30.09 -9.54
N GLU A 137 13.44 -31.18 -9.80
CA GLU A 137 14.15 -31.95 -8.80
C GLU A 137 15.38 -31.19 -8.27
N SER A 138 15.70 -31.40 -6.98
CA SER A 138 16.84 -30.73 -6.35
C SER A 138 18.14 -31.10 -7.05
N GLY A 139 18.82 -30.09 -7.60
CA GLY A 139 20.08 -30.26 -8.35
C GLY A 139 19.94 -30.08 -9.86
N VAL A 140 18.72 -29.90 -10.38
CA VAL A 140 18.50 -29.53 -11.79
C VAL A 140 18.54 -27.99 -11.92
N LEU A 141 19.26 -27.48 -12.93
CA LEU A 141 19.15 -26.08 -13.35
C LEU A 141 17.75 -25.86 -13.93
N GLU A 142 16.87 -25.26 -13.15
CA GLU A 142 15.51 -24.98 -13.58
C GLU A 142 15.51 -24.03 -14.78
N SER A 143 14.93 -24.49 -15.89
CA SER A 143 14.73 -23.68 -17.08
C SER A 143 13.69 -22.58 -16.82
N LEU A 144 13.84 -21.42 -17.49
CA LEU A 144 12.83 -20.36 -17.49
C LEU A 144 11.50 -20.84 -18.10
N TRP A 145 11.58 -21.75 -19.08
CA TRP A 145 10.43 -22.31 -19.79
C TRP A 145 10.33 -23.81 -19.55
N PRO A 146 9.12 -24.39 -19.42
CA PRO A 146 8.95 -25.83 -19.39
C PRO A 146 9.50 -26.44 -20.69
N LYS A 147 10.33 -27.49 -20.59
CA LYS A 147 10.76 -28.22 -21.80
C LYS A 147 9.59 -29.04 -22.34
N GLU A 148 8.82 -29.63 -21.42
CA GLU A 148 7.56 -30.29 -21.72
C GLU A 148 6.42 -29.67 -20.90
N TRP A 149 5.30 -29.42 -21.56
CA TRP A 149 4.09 -28.90 -20.90
C TRP A 149 3.23 -30.06 -20.43
N THR A 150 2.93 -30.13 -19.13
CA THR A 150 2.08 -31.17 -18.57
C THR A 150 1.03 -30.64 -17.60
N LEU A 151 -0.14 -31.28 -17.60
CA LEU A 151 -1.21 -31.06 -16.61
C LEU A 151 -1.22 -32.13 -15.52
N GLN A 152 -0.23 -33.01 -15.50
CA GLN A 152 -0.17 -34.13 -14.57
C GLN A 152 -0.12 -33.67 -13.12
N VAL A 153 0.64 -32.60 -12.83
CA VAL A 153 0.73 -31.96 -11.51
C VAL A 153 -0.64 -31.56 -10.97
N TYR A 154 -1.49 -30.97 -11.81
CA TYR A 154 -2.85 -30.59 -11.41
C TYR A 154 -3.72 -31.82 -11.15
N LYS A 155 -3.66 -32.84 -12.02
CA LYS A 155 -4.41 -34.09 -11.84
C LYS A 155 -4.02 -34.78 -10.54
N ASP A 156 -2.73 -34.84 -10.24
CA ASP A 156 -2.21 -35.47 -9.02
C ASP A 156 -2.60 -34.66 -7.79
N MET A 157 -2.58 -33.33 -7.85
CA MET A 157 -3.09 -32.47 -6.78
C MET A 157 -4.58 -32.71 -6.53
N PHE A 158 -5.43 -32.76 -7.57
CA PHE A 158 -6.86 -33.06 -7.39
C PHE A 158 -7.09 -34.46 -6.84
N LYS A 159 -6.30 -35.45 -7.26
CA LYS A 159 -6.37 -36.81 -6.69
C LYS A 159 -5.95 -36.83 -5.22
N TYR A 160 -4.88 -36.14 -4.87
CA TYR A 160 -4.40 -36.01 -3.48
C TYR A 160 -5.48 -35.42 -2.57
N ILE A 161 -6.11 -34.33 -3.03
CA ILE A 161 -7.14 -33.65 -2.26
C ILE A 161 -8.39 -34.52 -2.14
N ASN A 162 -8.79 -35.25 -3.18
CA ASN A 162 -9.97 -36.12 -3.14
C ASN A 162 -9.70 -37.54 -2.60
N ALA A 163 -8.48 -37.83 -2.11
CA ALA A 163 -8.13 -39.17 -1.64
C ALA A 163 -8.90 -39.55 -0.37
N GLU A 164 -9.51 -40.73 -0.36
CA GLU A 164 -10.19 -41.28 0.81
C GLU A 164 -9.20 -41.47 1.97
N GLY A 165 -9.58 -41.01 3.17
CA GLY A 165 -8.72 -41.04 4.36
C GLY A 165 -7.76 -39.84 4.50
N ASN A 166 -7.73 -38.91 3.54
CA ASN A 166 -7.03 -37.64 3.71
C ASN A 166 -7.94 -36.67 4.52
N PRO A 167 -7.44 -36.02 5.59
CA PRO A 167 -8.20 -34.96 6.27
C PRO A 167 -8.60 -33.79 5.34
N ASP A 168 -7.91 -33.67 4.21
CA ASP A 168 -8.19 -32.68 3.17
C ASP A 168 -9.19 -33.19 2.10
N SER A 169 -9.88 -34.32 2.33
CA SER A 169 -10.89 -34.96 1.43
C SER A 169 -12.19 -34.17 1.26
N ILE A 170 -12.07 -32.85 1.14
CA ILE A 170 -13.14 -31.91 0.85
C ILE A 170 -13.00 -31.52 -0.63
N SER A 171 -14.12 -31.43 -1.34
CA SER A 171 -14.09 -31.00 -2.73
C SER A 171 -13.51 -29.58 -2.85
N ILE A 172 -12.62 -29.36 -3.82
CA ILE A 172 -12.05 -28.02 -4.13
C ILE A 172 -13.12 -26.91 -4.21
N PRO A 173 -14.28 -27.10 -4.88
CA PRO A 173 -15.34 -26.11 -4.90
C PRO A 173 -15.84 -25.72 -3.50
N ARG A 174 -15.86 -26.66 -2.55
CA ARG A 174 -16.28 -26.37 -1.17
C ARG A 174 -15.27 -25.51 -0.43
N PHE A 175 -13.96 -25.71 -0.62
CA PHE A 175 -12.95 -24.79 -0.08
C PHE A 175 -13.14 -23.37 -0.61
N PHE A 176 -13.42 -23.20 -1.91
CA PHE A 176 -13.72 -21.89 -2.49
C PHE A 176 -14.97 -21.28 -1.91
N PHE A 177 -16.06 -22.07 -1.81
CA PHE A 177 -17.31 -21.61 -1.22
C PHE A 177 -17.12 -21.17 0.23
N ASN A 178 -16.45 -21.98 1.05
CA ASN A 178 -16.17 -21.66 2.45
C ASN A 178 -15.34 -20.37 2.57
N SER A 179 -14.30 -20.22 1.75
CA SER A 179 -13.45 -19.02 1.75
C SER A 179 -14.22 -17.76 1.36
N LEU A 180 -15.02 -17.86 0.30
CA LEU A 180 -15.86 -16.76 -0.17
C LEU A 180 -16.91 -16.38 0.88
N LEU A 181 -17.55 -17.38 1.50
CA LEU A 181 -18.57 -17.18 2.51
C LEU A 181 -17.99 -16.53 3.77
N VAL A 182 -16.88 -17.07 4.30
CA VAL A 182 -16.18 -16.50 5.46
C VAL A 182 -15.72 -15.09 5.17
N ALA A 183 -15.02 -14.85 4.05
CA ALA A 183 -14.52 -13.53 3.71
C ALA A 183 -15.64 -12.50 3.51
N SER A 184 -16.75 -12.91 2.87
CA SER A 184 -17.90 -12.02 2.64
C SER A 184 -18.62 -11.68 3.94
N LEU A 185 -18.92 -12.66 4.79
CA LEU A 185 -19.62 -12.42 6.05
C LEU A 185 -18.77 -11.61 7.02
N SER A 186 -17.49 -11.96 7.19
CA SER A 186 -16.53 -11.19 7.98
C SER A 186 -16.50 -9.72 7.54
N THR A 187 -16.40 -9.49 6.23
CA THR A 187 -16.39 -8.14 5.65
C THR A 187 -17.69 -7.38 5.93
N ILE A 188 -18.85 -8.01 5.69
CA ILE A 188 -20.15 -7.36 5.87
C ILE A 188 -20.34 -6.95 7.33
N PHE A 189 -20.12 -7.87 8.27
CA PHE A 189 -20.28 -7.56 9.70
C PHE A 189 -19.24 -6.56 10.20
N GLN A 190 -17.99 -6.69 9.78
CA GLN A 190 -16.93 -5.72 10.08
C GLN A 190 -17.26 -4.32 9.57
N LEU A 191 -17.79 -4.20 8.35
CA LEU A 191 -18.20 -2.91 7.79
C LEU A 191 -19.39 -2.32 8.55
N ILE A 192 -20.40 -3.11 8.90
CA ILE A 192 -21.56 -2.63 9.68
C ILE A 192 -21.06 -2.00 10.98
N VAL A 193 -20.21 -2.72 11.73
CA VAL A 193 -19.66 -2.23 13.00
C VAL A 193 -18.76 -1.01 12.78
N SER A 194 -17.89 -1.05 11.77
CA SER A 194 -16.92 0.02 11.52
C SER A 194 -17.56 1.31 11.04
N VAL A 195 -18.60 1.23 10.20
CA VAL A 195 -19.35 2.38 9.70
C VAL A 195 -20.14 3.03 10.84
N LEU A 196 -20.81 2.22 11.67
CA LEU A 196 -21.53 2.72 12.85
C LEU A 196 -20.58 3.37 13.86
N ALA A 197 -19.48 2.70 14.21
CA ALA A 197 -18.48 3.22 15.14
C ALA A 197 -17.80 4.49 14.61
N GLY A 198 -17.38 4.48 13.34
CA GLY A 198 -16.77 5.64 12.68
C GLY A 198 -17.71 6.85 12.67
N PHE A 199 -19.00 6.63 12.36
CA PHE A 199 -20.01 7.68 12.40
C PHE A 199 -20.29 8.18 13.81
N ALA A 200 -20.35 7.29 14.82
CA ALA A 200 -20.53 7.66 16.21
C ALA A 200 -19.42 8.60 16.71
N ILE A 201 -18.16 8.26 16.39
CA ILE A 201 -16.99 9.10 16.70
C ILE A 201 -17.12 10.46 16.02
N TYR A 202 -17.48 10.50 14.73
CA TYR A 202 -17.72 11.76 14.00
C TYR A 202 -18.88 12.58 14.58
N ASN A 203 -19.97 11.93 14.99
CA ASN A 203 -21.22 12.60 15.34
C ASN A 203 -21.15 13.28 16.71
N TRP A 204 -20.59 12.60 17.72
CA TRP A 204 -20.59 13.07 19.11
C TRP A 204 -19.48 14.08 19.43
N ARG A 205 -18.42 14.19 18.61
CA ARG A 205 -17.31 15.18 18.72
C ARG A 205 -16.98 15.60 20.16
N THR A 206 -16.78 14.62 21.04
CA THR A 206 -16.46 14.91 22.44
C THR A 206 -14.98 15.28 22.57
N LYS A 207 -14.62 15.97 23.64
CA LYS A 207 -13.20 16.25 23.97
C LYS A 207 -12.40 14.94 24.21
N LEU A 208 -13.08 13.82 24.46
CA LEU A 208 -12.49 12.50 24.68
C LEU A 208 -12.25 11.73 23.38
N ASN A 209 -12.78 12.17 22.24
CA ASN A 209 -12.58 11.46 20.96
C ASN A 209 -11.09 11.24 20.62
N PRO A 210 -10.18 12.22 20.79
CA PRO A 210 -8.76 11.97 20.56
C PRO A 210 -8.17 10.93 21.51
N LEU A 211 -8.59 10.92 22.78
CA LEU A 211 -8.16 9.93 23.77
C LEU A 211 -8.66 8.53 23.38
N PHE A 212 -9.93 8.41 22.99
CA PHE A 212 -10.52 7.13 22.56
C PHE A 212 -9.82 6.58 21.32
N LEU A 213 -9.58 7.42 20.31
CA LEU A 213 -8.81 7.04 19.13
C LEU A 213 -7.38 6.63 19.51
N MET A 214 -6.73 7.36 20.42
CA MET A 214 -5.38 7.03 20.89
C MET A 214 -5.35 5.66 21.59
N VAL A 215 -6.29 5.37 22.50
CA VAL A 215 -6.39 4.07 23.17
C VAL A 215 -6.61 2.94 22.16
N ILE A 216 -7.54 3.15 21.24
CA ILE A 216 -7.84 2.19 20.19
C ILE A 216 -6.62 1.93 19.28
N PHE A 217 -5.85 2.96 18.94
CA PHE A 217 -4.61 2.80 18.20
C PHE A 217 -3.51 2.08 18.98
N SER A 218 -3.42 2.30 20.29
CA SER A 218 -2.48 1.55 21.12
C SER A 218 -2.75 0.05 21.08
N ILE A 219 -4.02 -0.36 20.93
CA ILE A 219 -4.38 -1.79 20.76
C ILE A 219 -3.83 -2.34 19.44
N MET A 220 -3.78 -1.56 18.37
CA MET A 220 -3.16 -1.99 17.09
C MET A 220 -1.64 -2.13 17.16
N MET A 221 -0.97 -1.49 18.12
CA MET A 221 0.48 -1.64 18.29
C MET A 221 0.86 -3.02 18.83
N VAL A 222 -0.10 -3.72 19.46
CA VAL A 222 0.07 -5.10 19.90
C VAL A 222 -0.06 -6.02 18.67
N PRO A 223 0.98 -6.81 18.34
CA PRO A 223 0.92 -7.74 17.22
C PRO A 223 -0.24 -8.73 17.38
N ALA A 224 -1.00 -8.98 16.32
CA ALA A 224 -2.18 -9.84 16.37
C ALA A 224 -1.83 -11.28 16.81
N GLU A 225 -0.62 -11.72 16.49
CA GLU A 225 -0.02 -13.02 16.80
C GLU A 225 0.17 -13.21 18.30
N SER A 226 0.49 -12.13 19.03
CA SER A 226 0.64 -12.18 20.50
C SER A 226 -0.70 -12.41 21.21
N LEU A 227 -1.80 -12.01 20.58
CA LEU A 227 -3.16 -12.18 21.10
C LEU A 227 -3.76 -13.53 20.69
N LEU A 228 -3.05 -14.33 19.89
CA LEU A 228 -3.56 -15.58 19.31
C LEU A 228 -4.02 -16.56 20.40
N LEU A 229 -3.16 -16.83 21.40
CA LEU A 229 -3.47 -17.76 22.48
C LEU A 229 -4.67 -17.32 23.31
N GLY A 230 -4.76 -16.03 23.64
CA GLY A 230 -5.88 -15.48 24.40
C GLY A 230 -7.20 -15.60 23.62
N ARG A 231 -7.19 -15.26 22.33
CA ARG A 231 -8.36 -15.40 21.44
C ARG A 231 -8.77 -16.87 21.29
N TYR A 232 -7.81 -17.78 21.15
CA TYR A 232 -8.06 -19.22 21.08
C TYR A 232 -8.73 -19.72 22.35
N TRP A 233 -8.22 -19.33 23.53
CA TRP A 233 -8.77 -19.75 24.81
C TRP A 233 -10.23 -19.31 24.99
N ILE A 234 -10.54 -18.06 24.64
CA ILE A 234 -11.93 -17.54 24.65
C ILE A 234 -12.81 -18.34 23.68
N THR A 235 -12.31 -18.64 22.47
CA THR A 235 -13.06 -19.41 21.46
C THR A 235 -13.40 -20.81 21.94
N VAL A 236 -12.46 -21.47 22.63
CA VAL A 236 -12.70 -22.79 23.24
C VAL A 236 -13.70 -22.69 24.39
N GLN A 237 -13.58 -21.69 25.27
CA GLN A 237 -14.52 -21.46 26.37
C GLN A 237 -15.95 -21.20 25.88
N MET A 238 -16.10 -20.50 24.76
CA MET A 238 -17.40 -20.24 24.12
C MET A 238 -17.93 -21.44 23.30
N GLN A 239 -17.19 -22.55 23.24
CA GLN A 239 -17.52 -23.71 22.42
C GLN A 239 -17.68 -23.37 20.92
N TRP A 240 -16.95 -22.36 20.44
CA TRP A 240 -16.98 -21.94 19.04
C TRP A 240 -15.93 -22.65 18.18
N LYS A 241 -15.03 -23.43 18.80
CA LYS A 241 -14.03 -24.21 18.06
C LYS A 241 -14.71 -25.02 16.96
N ASP A 242 -14.09 -25.06 15.78
CA ASP A 242 -14.58 -25.82 14.63
C ASP A 242 -15.94 -25.37 14.07
N THR A 243 -16.38 -24.15 14.40
CA THR A 243 -17.61 -23.55 13.85
C THR A 243 -17.33 -22.35 12.94
N LEU A 244 -18.30 -22.03 12.09
CA LEU A 244 -18.27 -20.82 11.26
C LEU A 244 -18.12 -19.52 12.10
N MET A 245 -18.65 -19.48 13.32
CA MET A 245 -18.56 -18.31 14.20
C MET A 245 -17.12 -17.99 14.60
N ALA A 246 -16.31 -19.02 14.85
CA ALA A 246 -14.88 -18.83 15.16
C ALA A 246 -14.11 -18.19 13.99
N LEU A 247 -14.56 -18.38 12.75
CA LEU A 247 -13.91 -17.78 11.57
C LEU A 247 -14.33 -16.33 11.32
N ILE A 248 -15.53 -15.92 11.76
CA ILE A 248 -16.11 -14.61 11.42
C ILE A 248 -15.93 -13.60 12.56
N VAL A 249 -16.34 -13.96 13.78
CA VAL A 249 -16.49 -13.00 14.89
C VAL A 249 -15.19 -12.25 15.23
N PRO A 250 -14.00 -12.87 15.25
CA PRO A 250 -12.75 -12.18 15.58
C PRO A 250 -12.36 -11.05 14.61
N PHE A 251 -12.86 -11.08 13.36
CA PHE A 251 -12.55 -10.08 12.34
C PHE A 251 -13.49 -8.86 12.38
N ILE A 252 -14.64 -8.96 13.05
CA ILE A 252 -15.66 -7.90 13.09
C ILE A 252 -15.11 -6.62 13.74
N GLY A 253 -14.36 -6.76 14.85
CA GLY A 253 -13.85 -5.67 15.66
C GLY A 253 -12.53 -5.07 15.16
N ASN A 254 -12.44 -4.74 13.87
CA ASN A 254 -11.19 -4.23 13.29
C ASN A 254 -11.01 -2.73 13.51
N VAL A 255 -10.04 -2.39 14.36
CA VAL A 255 -9.69 -1.01 14.70
C VAL A 255 -9.30 -0.17 13.48
N PHE A 256 -8.50 -0.71 12.57
CA PHE A 256 -8.03 0.02 11.39
C PHE A 256 -9.21 0.47 10.53
N THR A 257 -10.18 -0.42 10.31
CA THR A 257 -11.39 -0.13 9.54
C THR A 257 -12.27 0.91 10.23
N ILE A 258 -12.43 0.83 11.56
CA ILE A 258 -13.14 1.86 12.35
C ILE A 258 -12.48 3.23 12.18
N TYR A 259 -11.15 3.29 12.26
CA TYR A 259 -10.40 4.52 12.07
C TYR A 259 -10.56 5.09 10.66
N LEU A 260 -10.44 4.23 9.64
CA LEU A 260 -10.61 4.62 8.23
C LEU A 260 -12.02 5.21 7.99
N MET A 261 -13.05 4.58 8.55
CA MET A 261 -14.43 5.09 8.47
C MET A 261 -14.60 6.39 9.25
N SER A 262 -14.01 6.50 10.44
CA SER A 262 -14.04 7.75 11.21
C SER A 262 -13.45 8.91 10.43
N ASN A 263 -12.26 8.72 9.85
CA ASN A 263 -11.62 9.74 9.00
C ASN A 263 -12.50 10.13 7.81
N ALA A 264 -13.07 9.16 7.10
CA ALA A 264 -13.95 9.43 5.97
C ALA A 264 -15.17 10.28 6.35
N PHE A 265 -15.76 10.04 7.53
CA PHE A 265 -16.84 10.88 8.04
C PHE A 265 -16.36 12.26 8.51
N TYR A 266 -15.15 12.38 9.06
CA TYR A 266 -14.57 13.67 9.45
C TYR A 266 -14.32 14.62 8.27
N ASP A 267 -14.06 14.07 7.09
CA ASP A 267 -13.89 14.84 5.85
C ASP A 267 -15.20 15.50 5.37
N LEU A 268 -16.37 15.08 5.89
CA LEU A 268 -17.64 15.73 5.59
C LEU A 268 -17.69 17.14 6.19
N SER A 269 -18.17 18.09 5.39
CA SER A 269 -18.31 19.48 5.85
C SER A 269 -19.30 19.56 7.01
N LYS A 270 -18.97 20.37 8.03
CA LYS A 270 -19.86 20.59 9.18
C LYS A 270 -21.20 21.21 8.76
N ASP A 271 -21.17 21.97 7.66
CA ASP A 271 -22.35 22.65 7.12
C ASP A 271 -23.34 21.68 6.50
N LEU A 272 -22.89 20.54 5.97
CA LEU A 272 -23.78 19.49 5.46
C LEU A 272 -24.70 18.96 6.58
N LYS A 273 -24.15 18.77 7.79
CA LYS A 273 -24.92 18.34 8.97
C LYS A 273 -25.84 19.44 9.51
N ARG A 274 -25.48 20.72 9.33
CA ARG A 274 -26.33 21.85 9.74
C ARG A 274 -27.50 22.02 8.77
N ALA A 275 -27.24 21.95 7.48
CA ALA A 275 -28.25 21.99 6.43
C ALA A 275 -29.29 20.87 6.61
N SER A 276 -28.83 19.63 6.84
CA SER A 276 -29.76 18.50 7.06
C SER A 276 -30.67 18.69 8.28
N LYS A 277 -30.20 19.40 9.32
CA LYS A 277 -31.04 19.72 10.49
C LYS A 277 -32.10 20.76 10.17
N ILE A 278 -31.79 21.73 9.30
CA ILE A 278 -32.74 22.72 8.80
C ILE A 278 -33.82 22.02 7.96
N ASP A 279 -33.43 21.00 7.18
CA ASP A 279 -34.35 20.14 6.41
C ASP A 279 -35.16 19.15 7.27
N GLY A 280 -35.08 19.22 8.61
CA GLY A 280 -35.85 18.39 9.54
C GLY A 280 -35.38 16.94 9.65
N LEU A 281 -34.21 16.58 9.08
CA LEU A 281 -33.70 15.20 9.18
C LEU A 281 -33.17 14.91 10.58
N ASN A 282 -33.64 13.81 11.16
CA ASN A 282 -33.06 13.29 12.41
C ASN A 282 -31.66 12.70 12.17
N THR A 283 -30.90 12.41 13.23
CA THR A 283 -29.52 11.93 13.13
C THR A 283 -29.40 10.62 12.35
N PHE A 284 -30.35 9.70 12.51
CA PHE A 284 -30.35 8.40 11.82
C PHE A 284 -30.67 8.55 10.33
N GLN A 285 -31.61 9.43 9.99
CA GLN A 285 -31.93 9.79 8.60
C GLN A 285 -30.75 10.49 7.95
N TYR A 286 -30.07 11.42 8.63
CA TYR A 286 -28.83 12.04 8.15
C TYR A 286 -27.73 10.98 7.91
N PHE A 287 -27.57 10.03 8.83
CA PHE A 287 -26.63 8.92 8.69
C PHE A 287 -26.89 8.11 7.40
N LEU A 288 -28.10 7.56 7.25
CA LEU A 288 -28.42 6.67 6.12
C LEU A 288 -28.55 7.40 4.78
N LYS A 289 -29.18 8.58 4.75
CA LYS A 289 -29.52 9.27 3.49
C LYS A 289 -28.43 10.18 2.97
N ILE A 290 -27.56 10.71 3.85
CA ILE A 290 -26.57 11.72 3.49
C ILE A 290 -25.16 11.23 3.79
N ALA A 291 -24.86 10.89 5.05
CA ALA A 291 -23.49 10.60 5.47
C ALA A 291 -22.93 9.33 4.80
N VAL A 292 -23.66 8.21 4.85
CA VAL A 292 -23.23 6.92 4.26
C VAL A 292 -23.04 7.01 2.74
N PRO A 293 -23.99 7.55 1.93
CA PRO A 293 -23.78 7.72 0.50
C PRO A 293 -22.60 8.64 0.16
N ALA A 294 -22.38 9.70 0.97
CA ALA A 294 -21.28 10.63 0.76
C ALA A 294 -19.90 9.97 0.92
N VAL A 295 -19.77 8.98 1.82
CA VAL A 295 -18.52 8.24 2.05
C VAL A 295 -18.49 6.86 1.39
N SER A 296 -19.41 6.56 0.47
CA SER A 296 -19.55 5.26 -0.21
C SER A 296 -18.25 4.74 -0.84
N GLY A 297 -17.42 5.63 -1.40
CA GLY A 297 -16.10 5.25 -1.93
C GLY A 297 -15.13 4.76 -0.85
N ALA A 298 -15.17 5.36 0.35
CA ALA A 298 -14.37 4.91 1.49
C ALA A 298 -14.89 3.58 2.03
N ILE A 299 -16.22 3.40 2.15
CA ILE A 299 -16.85 2.13 2.56
C ILE A 299 -16.43 1.00 1.62
N LEU A 300 -16.44 1.23 0.31
CA LEU A 300 -16.01 0.22 -0.65
C LEU A 300 -14.52 -0.11 -0.51
N THR A 301 -13.68 0.91 -0.33
CA THR A 301 -12.23 0.71 -0.13
C THR A 301 -11.97 -0.12 1.13
N ALA A 302 -12.65 0.23 2.22
CA ALA A 302 -12.61 -0.53 3.47
C ALA A 302 -13.08 -1.97 3.27
N GLY A 303 -14.18 -2.17 2.53
CA GLY A 303 -14.71 -3.49 2.25
C GLY A 303 -13.76 -4.38 1.47
N ILE A 304 -13.10 -3.82 0.46
CA ILE A 304 -12.09 -4.55 -0.31
C ILE A 304 -10.90 -4.92 0.59
N ILE A 305 -10.38 -3.98 1.39
CA ILE A 305 -9.27 -4.27 2.31
C ILE A 305 -9.67 -5.36 3.32
N SER A 306 -10.84 -5.25 3.94
CA SER A 306 -11.37 -6.24 4.89
C SER A 306 -11.58 -7.62 4.26
N PHE A 307 -12.07 -7.66 3.01
CA PHE A 307 -12.25 -8.91 2.28
C PHE A 307 -10.92 -9.59 1.99
N ILE A 308 -9.94 -8.81 1.53
CA ILE A 308 -8.59 -9.30 1.25
C ILE A 308 -7.94 -9.85 2.54
N ASP A 309 -8.11 -9.14 3.66
CA ASP A 309 -7.60 -9.55 4.97
C ASP A 309 -8.21 -10.89 5.43
N SER A 310 -9.54 -11.02 5.36
CA SER A 310 -10.23 -12.26 5.74
C SER A 310 -9.95 -13.41 4.77
N TRP A 311 -9.85 -13.14 3.46
CA TRP A 311 -9.52 -14.15 2.45
C TRP A 311 -8.09 -14.68 2.63
N ASN A 312 -7.13 -13.84 2.99
CA ASN A 312 -5.73 -14.22 3.17
C ASN A 312 -5.41 -14.77 4.58
N ALA A 313 -6.40 -14.84 5.47
CA ALA A 313 -6.19 -15.34 6.82
C ALA A 313 -5.80 -16.83 6.83
N VAL A 314 -4.59 -17.11 7.29
CA VAL A 314 -4.08 -18.49 7.45
C VAL A 314 -3.99 -18.85 8.94
N LEU A 315 -3.21 -18.08 9.71
CA LEU A 315 -2.80 -18.42 11.06
C LEU A 315 -3.98 -18.66 12.01
N TRP A 316 -4.98 -17.78 11.98
CA TRP A 316 -6.16 -17.94 12.82
C TRP A 316 -7.01 -19.16 12.41
N PRO A 317 -7.48 -19.29 11.14
CA PRO A 317 -8.28 -20.45 10.73
C PRO A 317 -7.65 -21.81 11.01
N ILE A 318 -6.33 -21.98 10.78
CA ILE A 318 -5.65 -23.25 11.07
C ILE A 318 -5.57 -23.57 12.56
N THR A 319 -5.70 -22.57 13.43
CA THR A 319 -5.63 -22.74 14.89
C THR A 319 -6.99 -23.15 15.47
N VAL A 320 -8.10 -22.66 14.90
CA VAL A 320 -9.44 -22.87 15.48
C VAL A 320 -10.26 -23.97 14.82
N MET A 321 -9.94 -24.33 13.58
CA MET A 321 -10.63 -25.40 12.85
C MET A 321 -9.88 -26.71 12.98
N ASP A 322 -10.61 -27.79 13.23
CA ASP A 322 -10.00 -29.11 13.27
C ASP A 322 -9.78 -29.65 11.85
N LYS A 323 -8.67 -30.36 11.66
CA LYS A 323 -8.31 -30.91 10.35
C LYS A 323 -9.32 -31.96 9.88
N ASP A 324 -9.86 -32.74 10.81
CA ASP A 324 -10.66 -33.94 10.56
C ASP A 324 -12.18 -33.69 10.54
N SER A 325 -12.66 -32.51 10.97
CA SER A 325 -14.10 -32.22 11.01
C SER A 325 -14.70 -31.91 9.64
N GLY A 326 -13.86 -31.45 8.70
CA GLY A 326 -14.18 -31.28 7.29
C GLY A 326 -15.11 -30.12 6.90
N GLN A 327 -15.77 -29.41 7.83
CA GLN A 327 -16.93 -28.58 7.43
C GLN A 327 -16.56 -27.17 6.92
N TRP A 328 -15.61 -26.50 7.59
CA TRP A 328 -15.36 -25.05 7.42
C TRP A 328 -13.92 -24.70 7.05
N ARG A 329 -13.28 -25.54 6.24
CA ARG A 329 -11.90 -25.30 5.79
C ARG A 329 -11.86 -24.36 4.58
N THR A 330 -10.92 -23.41 4.59
CA THR A 330 -10.75 -22.39 3.55
C THR A 330 -9.55 -22.71 2.64
N ILE A 331 -9.47 -22.05 1.49
CA ILE A 331 -8.40 -22.20 0.49
C ILE A 331 -7.02 -21.91 1.10
N PRO A 332 -6.80 -20.84 1.90
CA PRO A 332 -5.52 -20.64 2.55
C PRO A 332 -5.12 -21.77 3.50
N MET A 333 -6.09 -22.43 4.17
CA MET A 333 -5.81 -23.59 5.02
C MET A 333 -5.40 -24.82 4.20
N LEU A 334 -6.03 -25.04 3.04
CA LEU A 334 -5.62 -26.06 2.08
C LEU A 334 -4.22 -25.77 1.53
N LEU A 335 -3.94 -24.52 1.18
CA LEU A 335 -2.62 -24.14 0.70
C LEU A 335 -1.56 -24.37 1.79
N TYR A 336 -1.88 -24.05 3.04
CA TYR A 336 -1.03 -24.34 4.18
C TYR A 336 -0.78 -25.86 4.32
N SER A 337 -1.81 -26.71 4.26
CA SER A 337 -1.60 -28.15 4.36
C SER A 337 -0.74 -28.71 3.22
N ILE A 338 -0.91 -28.21 2.00
CA ILE A 338 -0.09 -28.59 0.84
C ILE A 338 1.37 -28.11 1.00
N MET A 339 1.58 -26.89 1.49
CA MET A 339 2.92 -26.31 1.70
C MET A 339 3.74 -27.08 2.72
N TYR A 340 3.10 -27.63 3.75
CA TYR A 340 3.72 -28.42 4.81
C TYR A 340 3.54 -29.93 4.63
N SER A 341 3.02 -30.37 3.47
CA SER A 341 3.01 -31.79 3.16
C SER A 341 4.43 -32.21 2.73
N ASP A 342 4.96 -33.24 3.38
CA ASP A 342 6.30 -33.78 3.12
C ASP A 342 6.37 -34.65 1.86
N GLY A 343 5.30 -34.70 1.06
CA GLY A 343 5.27 -35.40 -0.22
C GLY A 343 5.28 -36.93 -0.14
N ILE A 344 5.09 -37.54 1.04
CA ILE A 344 5.20 -38.99 1.19
C ILE A 344 3.81 -39.59 1.43
N ILE A 345 3.16 -40.00 0.34
CA ILE A 345 2.20 -41.10 0.35
C ILE A 345 2.92 -42.29 -0.30
N PRO A 346 2.86 -43.51 0.27
CA PRO A 346 3.39 -44.71 -0.38
C PRO A 346 2.82 -44.85 -1.81
N GLY A 347 3.69 -44.79 -2.83
CA GLY A 347 3.31 -45.00 -4.23
C GLY A 347 3.27 -43.76 -5.14
N TYR A 348 3.50 -42.53 -4.63
CA TYR A 348 3.53 -41.32 -5.46
C TYR A 348 4.87 -40.58 -5.30
N GLN A 349 5.63 -40.42 -6.40
CA GLN A 349 6.80 -39.55 -6.46
C GLN A 349 6.33 -38.09 -6.54
N LEU A 350 6.01 -37.49 -5.40
CA LEU A 350 5.63 -36.09 -5.33
C LEU A 350 6.90 -35.26 -5.16
N ASN A 351 7.29 -34.49 -6.19
CA ASN A 351 8.18 -33.36 -5.93
C ASN A 351 7.32 -32.22 -5.36
N PRO A 352 7.52 -31.83 -4.09
CA PRO A 352 6.62 -30.90 -3.40
C PRO A 352 6.52 -29.53 -4.09
N ASN A 353 7.51 -29.12 -4.86
CA ASN A 353 7.57 -27.75 -5.38
C ASN A 353 6.53 -27.48 -6.48
N ASN A 354 6.35 -28.36 -7.46
CA ASN A 354 5.41 -28.10 -8.57
C ASN A 354 3.96 -28.10 -8.09
N ILE A 355 3.63 -29.00 -7.17
CA ILE A 355 2.29 -29.11 -6.60
C ILE A 355 1.99 -27.89 -5.72
N LYS A 356 2.97 -27.43 -4.93
CA LYS A 356 2.84 -26.16 -4.17
C LYS A 356 2.59 -24.99 -5.12
N MET A 357 3.31 -24.89 -6.24
CA MET A 357 3.08 -23.84 -7.24
C MET A 357 1.71 -23.94 -7.91
N ALA A 358 1.25 -25.16 -8.25
CA ALA A 358 -0.08 -25.40 -8.80
C ALA A 358 -1.19 -25.00 -7.82
N ALA A 359 -1.05 -25.34 -6.54
CA ALA A 359 -1.99 -24.95 -5.49
C ALA A 359 -2.03 -23.42 -5.29
N CYS A 360 -0.88 -22.73 -5.35
CA CYS A 360 -0.81 -21.27 -5.31
C CYS A 360 -1.58 -20.62 -6.47
N ILE A 361 -1.46 -21.16 -7.70
CA ILE A 361 -2.18 -20.63 -8.86
C ILE A 361 -3.69 -20.73 -8.66
N ILE A 362 -4.17 -21.92 -8.28
CA ILE A 362 -5.60 -22.14 -8.02
C ILE A 362 -6.11 -21.20 -6.93
N SER A 363 -5.30 -20.95 -5.90
CA SER A 363 -5.64 -20.06 -4.79
C SER A 363 -5.75 -18.58 -5.20
N ILE A 364 -4.95 -18.14 -6.18
CA ILE A 364 -4.91 -16.74 -6.64
C ILE A 364 -6.02 -16.43 -7.65
N VAL A 365 -6.51 -17.42 -8.42
CA VAL A 365 -7.52 -17.21 -9.47
C VAL A 365 -8.77 -16.44 -8.99
N PRO A 366 -9.43 -16.80 -7.88
CA PRO A 366 -10.61 -16.04 -7.44
C PRO A 366 -10.28 -14.60 -7.07
N MET A 367 -9.10 -14.35 -6.52
CA MET A 367 -8.69 -13.00 -6.15
C MET A 367 -8.50 -12.13 -7.40
N ILE A 368 -7.96 -12.69 -8.48
CA ILE A 368 -7.88 -12.01 -9.79
C ILE A 368 -9.29 -11.71 -10.31
N VAL A 369 -10.20 -12.69 -10.25
CA VAL A 369 -11.60 -12.50 -10.70
C VAL A 369 -12.28 -11.38 -9.91
N ILE A 370 -12.15 -11.39 -8.58
CA ILE A 370 -12.68 -10.35 -7.70
C ILE A 370 -12.06 -8.99 -8.05
N PHE A 371 -10.74 -8.92 -8.20
CA PHE A 371 -10.07 -7.67 -8.61
C PHE A 371 -10.60 -7.15 -9.94
N LEU A 372 -10.76 -8.02 -10.96
CA LEU A 372 -11.27 -7.63 -12.27
C LEU A 372 -12.71 -7.10 -12.21
N ILE A 373 -13.54 -7.66 -11.31
CA ILE A 373 -14.89 -7.17 -11.03
C ILE A 373 -14.83 -5.79 -10.35
N PHE A 374 -13.97 -5.64 -9.33
CA PHE A 374 -13.97 -4.45 -8.47
C PHE A 374 -13.06 -3.29 -8.93
N GLN A 375 -12.14 -3.51 -9.88
CA GLN A 375 -11.14 -2.54 -10.33
C GLN A 375 -11.73 -1.18 -10.73
N LYS A 376 -12.90 -1.17 -11.41
CA LYS A 376 -13.54 0.07 -11.87
C LYS A 376 -13.93 0.97 -10.70
N TRP A 377 -14.38 0.40 -9.59
CA TRP A 377 -14.75 1.18 -8.42
C TRP A 377 -13.54 1.57 -7.57
N ILE A 378 -12.51 0.70 -7.49
CA ILE A 378 -11.22 1.05 -6.86
C ILE A 378 -10.63 2.31 -7.53
N ILE A 379 -10.58 2.33 -8.87
CA ILE A 379 -10.02 3.46 -9.63
C ILE A 379 -10.84 4.74 -9.42
N ARG A 380 -12.18 4.65 -9.36
CA ARG A 380 -13.07 5.79 -9.10
C ARG A 380 -12.92 6.36 -7.69
N GLY A 381 -12.64 5.51 -6.69
CA GLY A 381 -12.36 5.95 -5.33
C GLY A 381 -11.08 6.78 -5.24
N LEU A 382 -10.02 6.32 -5.91
CA LEU A 382 -8.70 6.98 -5.93
C LEU A 382 -8.70 8.29 -6.74
N SER A 383 -9.43 8.35 -7.86
CA SER A 383 -9.43 9.54 -8.73
C SER A 383 -10.05 10.78 -8.07
N ARG A 384 -10.96 10.58 -7.11
CA ARG A 384 -11.64 11.67 -6.38
C ARG A 384 -10.72 12.41 -5.41
N GLN A 385 -9.69 11.75 -4.86
CA GLN A 385 -8.65 12.43 -4.07
C GLN A 385 -7.66 13.21 -4.95
N GLY A 386 -7.46 12.79 -6.20
CA GLY A 386 -6.55 13.46 -7.13
C GLY A 386 -7.03 14.84 -7.61
N SER A 387 -8.34 15.08 -7.72
CA SER A 387 -8.85 16.37 -8.23
C SER A 387 -8.77 17.53 -7.22
N ASN A 388 -8.68 17.22 -5.92
CA ASN A 388 -8.45 18.24 -4.88
C ASN A 388 -6.98 18.68 -4.75
N GLY A 389 -6.05 18.03 -5.46
CA GLY A 389 -4.63 18.37 -5.49
C GLY A 389 -4.23 19.44 -6.52
N SER A 390 -5.12 19.82 -7.44
CA SER A 390 -4.86 20.87 -8.44
C SER A 390 -5.30 22.25 -7.94
N LYS A 391 -4.77 22.68 -6.80
CA LYS A 391 -4.66 24.10 -6.45
C LYS A 391 -3.23 24.37 -5.99
N GLY A 392 -2.42 24.87 -6.92
CA GLY A 392 -1.06 25.35 -6.70
C GLY A 392 -0.56 26.15 -7.88
#